data_AF-A0A183M636-F1
#
_entry.id   AF-A0A183M636-F1
#
_cell.length_a   1.000
_cell.length_b   1.000
_cell.length_c   1.000
_cell.angle_alpha   90.00
_cell.angle_beta   90.00
_cell.angle_gamma   90.00
#
_symmetry.space_group_name_H-M   'P 1'
#
loop_
_entity.id
_entity.type
_entity.pdbx_description
1 polymer ?
#
loop_
_entity_poly.entity_id
_entity_poly.type
_entity_poly.pdbx_seq_one_letter_code
_entity_poly.pdbx_strand_id
1 'polypeptide(L)'
;MLLYSGHEEENAPYTQGVALMLSKVARNVLVGWEPHGSRIIKASFKTKKEGITMNIIQCYAPTNDSNDDMKDRFYERLQSTIEKCPGNDLTILM
;
A
#
# COMPACT_ATOMS: atom_id res chain seq x y z
N MET A 1 8.73 8.59 -9.97
CA MET A 1 8.71 8.81 -8.51
C MET A 1 8.49 7.45 -7.91
N LEU A 2 9.29 7.08 -6.91
CA LEU A 2 9.18 5.81 -6.23
C LEU A 2 8.52 6.05 -4.88
N LEU A 3 7.42 5.35 -4.63
CA LEU A 3 6.83 5.24 -3.30
C LEU A 3 7.32 3.93 -2.71
N TYR A 4 7.82 3.93 -1.49
CA TYR A 4 8.46 2.76 -0.89
C TYR A 4 8.08 2.66 0.58
N SER A 5 7.71 1.47 1.03
CA SER A 5 7.36 1.21 2.43
C SER A 5 8.38 0.38 3.19
N GLY A 6 9.41 -0.16 2.53
CA GLY A 6 10.36 -1.07 3.16
C GLY A 6 11.31 -0.39 4.15
N HIS A 7 12.22 -1.17 4.71
CA HIS A 7 13.15 -0.70 5.75
C HIS A 7 14.07 0.41 5.23
N GLU A 8 14.27 1.44 6.07
CA GLU A 8 15.18 2.55 5.78
C GLU A 8 16.66 2.20 6.08
N GLU A 9 16.90 1.13 6.85
CA GLU A 9 18.23 0.67 7.20
C GLU A 9 18.94 0.04 6.00
N GLU A 10 20.15 0.53 5.69
CA GLU A 10 20.95 0.13 4.53
C GLU A 10 21.26 -1.38 4.48
N ASN A 11 21.29 -2.04 5.63
CA ASN A 11 21.63 -3.47 5.79
C ASN A 11 20.44 -4.33 6.23
N ALA A 12 19.21 -3.80 6.22
CA ALA A 12 18.05 -4.59 6.57
C ALA A 12 17.90 -5.77 5.58
N PRO A 13 17.48 -6.95 6.05
CA PRO A 13 17.21 -8.07 5.17
C PRO A 13 16.20 -7.65 4.09
N TYR A 14 16.51 -7.91 2.81
CA TYR A 14 15.62 -7.66 1.66
C TYR A 14 14.41 -8.62 1.60
N THR A 15 13.81 -8.88 2.75
CA THR A 15 12.71 -9.83 2.96
C THR A 15 11.36 -9.13 3.10
N GLN A 16 11.37 -7.79 3.10
CA GLN A 16 10.20 -6.93 3.27
C GLN A 16 10.38 -5.67 2.41
N GLY A 17 9.29 -4.94 2.17
CA GLY A 17 9.28 -3.78 1.30
C GLY A 17 8.37 -3.99 0.11
N VAL A 18 7.51 -3.01 -0.15
CA VAL A 18 6.77 -2.89 -1.40
C VAL A 18 6.99 -1.50 -1.98
N ALA A 19 6.91 -1.40 -3.30
CA ALA A 19 7.12 -0.14 -3.99
C ALA A 19 6.11 0.07 -5.11
N LEU A 20 5.77 1.33 -5.35
CA LEU A 20 5.04 1.76 -6.54
C LEU A 20 5.92 2.72 -7.33
N MET A 21 6.21 2.33 -8.58
CA MET A 21 6.89 3.23 -9.51
C MET A 21 5.86 4.00 -10.33
N LEU A 22 5.85 5.31 -10.16
CA LEU A 22 4.86 6.18 -10.80
C LEU A 22 5.41 6.82 -12.07
N SER A 23 4.62 6.69 -13.14
CA SER A 23 4.77 7.46 -14.37
C SER A 23 4.61 8.97 -14.12
N LYS A 24 5.00 9.79 -15.10
CA LYS A 24 4.81 11.25 -15.01
C LYS A 24 3.34 11.64 -14.81
N VAL A 25 2.44 10.97 -15.52
CA VAL A 25 0.99 11.23 -15.44
C VAL A 25 0.46 10.83 -14.06
N ALA A 26 0.80 9.63 -13.57
CA ALA A 26 0.34 9.15 -12.26
C ALA A 26 0.84 10.04 -11.12
N ARG A 27 2.09 10.55 -11.22
CA ARG A 27 2.64 11.50 -10.25
C ARG A 27 1.80 12.77 -10.11
N ASN A 28 1.31 13.32 -11.22
CA ASN A 28 0.56 14.58 -11.22
C ASN A 28 -0.84 14.47 -10.62
N VAL A 29 -1.38 13.25 -10.55
CA VAL A 29 -2.72 12.98 -10.00
C VAL A 29 -2.65 12.29 -8.64
N LEU A 30 -1.45 12.07 -8.08
CA LEU A 30 -1.30 11.54 -6.73
C LEU A 30 -1.85 12.54 -5.71
N VAL A 31 -2.76 12.08 -4.86
CA VAL A 31 -3.32 12.85 -3.73
C VAL A 31 -2.40 12.72 -2.52
N GLY A 32 -1.97 11.50 -2.24
CA GLY A 32 -1.13 11.18 -1.10
C GLY A 32 -0.83 9.69 -1.06
N TRP A 33 0.13 9.31 -0.22
CA TRP A 33 0.46 7.92 0.03
C TRP A 33 0.94 7.77 1.46
N GLU A 34 0.76 6.58 2.02
CA GLU A 34 1.23 6.24 3.35
C GLU A 34 1.64 4.76 3.43
N PRO A 35 2.77 4.46 4.09
CA PRO A 35 3.14 3.09 4.42
C PRO A 35 2.36 2.63 5.65
N HIS A 36 1.88 1.39 5.63
CA HIS A 36 1.26 0.72 6.78
C HIS A 36 2.19 -0.41 7.27
N GLY A 37 3.44 -0.05 7.55
CA GLY A 37 4.55 -0.96 7.83
C GLY A 37 5.27 -1.41 6.56
N SER A 38 6.24 -2.31 6.72
CA SER A 38 7.18 -2.66 5.64
C SER A 38 6.53 -3.33 4.43
N ARG A 39 5.40 -4.01 4.63
CA ARG A 39 4.76 -4.88 3.62
C ARG A 39 3.48 -4.32 3.01
N ILE A 40 3.06 -3.12 3.37
CA ILE A 40 1.80 -2.53 2.89
C ILE A 40 2.03 -1.05 2.58
N ILE A 41 1.64 -0.61 1.39
CA ILE A 41 1.61 0.79 1.00
C ILE A 41 0.25 1.12 0.40
N LYS A 42 -0.33 2.24 0.82
CA LYS A 42 -1.54 2.80 0.20
C LYS A 42 -1.16 4.08 -0.55
N ALA A 43 -1.61 4.21 -1.79
CA ALA A 43 -1.50 5.43 -2.57
C ALA A 43 -2.86 5.81 -3.16
N SER A 44 -3.26 7.06 -3.02
CA SER A 44 -4.54 7.59 -3.49
C SER A 44 -4.32 8.51 -4.68
N PHE A 45 -5.12 8.36 -5.72
CA PHE A 45 -5.02 9.13 -6.97
C PHE A 45 -6.36 9.79 -7.31
N LYS A 46 -6.31 11.02 -7.83
CA LYS A 46 -7.49 11.67 -8.39
C LYS A 46 -7.93 10.93 -9.64
N THR A 47 -9.23 10.62 -9.73
CA THR A 47 -9.82 10.13 -10.97
C THR A 47 -10.36 11.28 -11.80
N LYS A 48 -10.82 10.99 -13.02
CA LYS A 48 -11.54 11.97 -13.84
C LYS A 48 -12.94 12.27 -13.30
N LYS A 49 -13.51 11.40 -12.46
CA LYS A 49 -14.83 11.59 -11.86
C LYS A 49 -14.67 12.37 -10.58
N GLU A 50 -15.27 13.55 -10.53
CA GLU A 50 -15.21 14.43 -9.37
C GLU A 50 -15.81 13.74 -8.12
N GLY A 51 -15.16 13.96 -6.97
CA GLY A 51 -15.55 13.33 -5.70
C GLY A 51 -15.23 11.83 -5.59
N ILE A 52 -14.54 11.23 -6.57
CA ILE A 52 -14.06 9.84 -6.51
C ILE A 52 -12.54 9.80 -6.63
N THR A 53 -11.91 9.19 -5.63
CA THR A 53 -10.49 8.83 -5.69
C THR A 53 -10.30 7.35 -6.02
N MET A 54 -9.11 7.01 -6.48
CA MET A 54 -8.67 5.64 -6.69
C MET A 54 -7.56 5.33 -5.68
N ASN A 55 -7.81 4.40 -4.77
CA ASN A 55 -6.85 3.88 -3.83
C ASN A 55 -6.19 2.63 -4.42
N ILE A 56 -4.87 2.62 -4.44
CA ILE A 56 -4.06 1.43 -4.71
C ILE A 56 -3.43 1.02 -3.40
N ILE A 57 -3.74 -0.19 -2.95
CA ILE A 57 -3.07 -0.83 -1.82
C ILE A 57 -2.20 -1.91 -2.42
N GLN A 58 -0.88 -1.73 -2.37
CA GLN A 58 0.06 -2.79 -2.71
C GLN A 58 0.54 -3.44 -1.43
N CYS A 59 0.51 -4.76 -1.39
CA CYS A 59 1.00 -5.51 -0.25
C CYS A 59 1.89 -6.69 -0.66
N TYR A 60 2.69 -7.15 0.29
CA TYR A 60 3.46 -8.39 0.16
C TYR A 60 3.08 -9.34 1.30
N ALA A 61 2.13 -10.21 1.01
CA ALA A 61 1.57 -11.15 1.98
C ALA A 61 2.67 -12.05 2.59
N PRO A 62 2.54 -12.41 3.88
CA PRO A 62 3.39 -13.43 4.49
C PRO A 62 3.27 -14.76 3.74
N THR A 63 4.34 -15.55 3.74
CA THR A 63 4.33 -16.90 3.16
C THR A 63 3.60 -17.88 4.07
N ASN A 64 3.21 -19.04 3.55
CA ASN A 64 2.55 -20.09 4.35
C ASN A 64 3.40 -20.55 5.55
N ASP A 65 4.72 -20.51 5.43
CA ASP A 65 5.67 -20.91 6.49
C ASP A 65 5.87 -19.81 7.56
N SER A 66 5.28 -18.63 7.38
CA SER A 66 5.35 -17.56 8.37
C SER A 66 4.55 -17.93 9.62
N ASN A 67 5.00 -17.49 10.80
CA ASN A 67 4.28 -17.69 12.05
C ASN A 67 2.86 -17.08 11.99
N ASP A 68 1.88 -17.72 12.62
CA ASP A 68 0.47 -17.31 12.56
C ASP A 68 0.28 -15.92 13.18
N ASP A 69 0.97 -15.58 14.27
CA ASP A 69 0.94 -14.21 14.84
C ASP A 69 1.42 -13.13 13.85
N MET A 70 2.30 -13.48 12.91
CA MET A 70 2.73 -12.55 11.87
C MET A 70 1.68 -12.43 10.77
N LYS A 71 1.01 -13.53 10.41
CA LYS A 71 -0.09 -13.54 9.45
C LYS A 71 -1.27 -12.73 9.98
N ASP A 72 -1.68 -12.98 11.22
CA ASP A 72 -2.82 -12.31 11.84
C ASP A 72 -2.60 -10.81 11.92
N ARG A 73 -1.45 -10.37 12.46
CA ARG A 73 -1.10 -8.94 12.49
C ARG A 73 -1.03 -8.30 11.10
N PHE A 74 -0.61 -9.04 10.09
CA PHE A 74 -0.60 -8.55 8.71
C PHE A 74 -2.02 -8.37 8.17
N TYR A 75 -2.89 -9.38 8.30
CA TYR A 75 -4.25 -9.34 7.78
C TYR A 75 -5.15 -8.37 8.54
N GLU A 76 -5.00 -8.25 9.86
CA GLU A 76 -5.67 -7.21 10.65
C GLU A 76 -5.29 -5.81 10.18
N ARG A 77 -4.00 -5.57 9.92
CA ARG A 77 -3.53 -4.28 9.43
C ARG A 77 -4.00 -4.01 8.01
N LEU A 78 -3.99 -5.02 7.14
CA LEU A 78 -4.50 -4.91 5.77
C LEU A 78 -5.99 -4.59 5.78
N GLN A 79 -6.78 -5.29 6.57
CA GLN A 79 -8.20 -5.03 6.75
C GLN A 79 -8.45 -3.60 7.24
N SER A 80 -7.74 -3.14 8.29
CA SER A 80 -7.84 -1.76 8.77
C SER A 80 -7.47 -0.73 7.71
N THR A 81 -6.54 -1.05 6.81
CA THR A 81 -6.15 -0.17 5.68
C THR A 81 -7.28 -0.05 4.65
N ILE A 82 -7.95 -1.17 4.33
CA ILE A 82 -9.09 -1.20 3.41
C ILE A 82 -10.29 -0.48 4.01
N GLU A 83 -10.61 -0.71 5.29
CA GLU A 83 -11.74 -0.08 6.00
C GLU A 83 -11.63 1.44 6.10
N LYS A 84 -10.41 1.97 6.10
CA LYS A 84 -10.15 3.42 6.05
C LYS A 84 -10.36 4.05 4.67
N CYS A 85 -10.54 3.23 3.62
CA CYS A 85 -10.83 3.74 2.29
C CYS A 85 -12.35 4.06 2.20
N PRO A 86 -12.73 5.27 1.75
CA PRO A 86 -14.14 5.62 1.57
C PRO A 86 -14.86 4.65 0.62
N GLY A 87 -16.06 4.19 0.97
CA GLY A 87 -16.80 3.20 0.15
C GLY A 87 -17.26 3.72 -1.23
N ASN A 88 -17.28 5.03 -1.44
CA ASN A 88 -17.54 5.67 -2.73
C ASN A 88 -16.30 5.73 -3.64
N ASP A 89 -15.11 5.48 -3.10
CA ASP A 89 -13.85 5.47 -3.84
C ASP A 89 -13.56 4.09 -4.42
N LEU A 90 -12.84 4.07 -5.56
CA LEU A 90 -12.37 2.82 -6.14
C LEU A 90 -11.15 2.34 -5.36
N THR A 91 -11.18 1.12 -4.83
CA THR A 91 -10.02 0.52 -4.15
C THR A 91 -9.56 -0.71 -4.92
N ILE A 92 -8.27 -0.74 -5.27
CA ILE A 92 -7.59 -1.87 -5.91
C ILE A 92 -6.55 -2.39 -4.92
N LEU A 93 -6.65 -3.67 -4.58
CA LEU A 93 -5.68 -4.39 -3.75
C LEU A 93 -4.80 -5.26 -4.66
N MET A 94 -3.48 -5.15 -4.52
CA MET A 94 -2.45 -5.86 -5.30
C MET A 94 -1.35 -6.43 -4.42
#